data_AF-A0A7Y9JGV7-F1
#
_entry.id   AF-A0A7Y9JGV7-F1
#
_cell.length_a   1.000
_cell.length_b   1.000
_cell.length_c   1.000
_cell.angle_alpha   90.00
_cell.angle_beta   90.00
_cell.angle_gamma   90.00
#
_symmetry.space_group_name_H-M   'P 1'
#
loop_
_entity.id
_entity.type
_entity.pdbx_description
1 polymer ?
#
loop_
_entity_poly.entity_id
_entity_poly.type
_entity_poly.pdbx_seq_one_letter_code
_entity_poly.pdbx_strand_id
1 'polypeptide(L)' 'MAKRIDVPNDSHVHLDDVMYDALEEARSSGEPVTVAYGGAEIVVKRDTVDGPSAITRRLLDAAGL' A
#
# COMPACT_ATOMS: atom_id res chain seq x y z
N MET A 1 -12.49 -11.44 -1.85
CA MET A 1 -12.25 -11.24 -0.41
C MET A 1 -11.08 -10.26 -0.32
N ALA A 2 -11.29 -9.04 0.21
CA ALA A 2 -10.25 -8.00 0.14
C ALA A 2 -8.95 -8.43 0.83
N LYS A 3 -7.82 -8.30 0.13
CA LYS A 3 -6.49 -8.68 0.63
C LYS A 3 -5.96 -7.57 1.56
N ARG A 4 -5.28 -7.97 2.64
CA ARG A 4 -4.61 -7.05 3.58
C ARG A 4 -3.12 -7.40 3.68
N ILE A 5 -2.28 -6.37 3.68
CA ILE A 5 -0.83 -6.45 3.85
C ILE A 5 -0.45 -5.59 5.05
N ASP A 6 0.05 -6.22 6.11
CA ASP A 6 0.55 -5.52 7.30
C ASP A 6 2.08 -5.43 7.20
N VAL A 7 2.60 -4.22 7.02
CA VAL A 7 4.04 -3.95 6.86
C VAL A 7 4.62 -3.58 8.23
N PRO A 8 5.57 -4.36 8.77
CA PRO A 8 6.19 -4.05 10.05
C PRO A 8 7.04 -2.77 9.94
N ASN A 9 6.94 -1.89 10.94
CA ASN A 9 7.72 -0.64 10.97
C ASN A 9 9.24 -0.86 11.00
N ASP A 10 9.68 -2.03 11.51
CA ASP A 10 11.09 -2.42 11.66
C ASP A 10 11.66 -3.14 10.42
N SER A 11 10.83 -3.36 9.39
CA SER A 11 11.26 -4.08 8.20
C SER A 11 12.08 -3.17 7.27
N HIS A 12 13.23 -3.66 6.81
CA HIS A 12 14.04 -3.06 5.74
C HIS A 12 13.35 -3.07 4.35
N VAL A 13 12.05 -3.35 4.32
CA VAL A 13 11.28 -3.44 3.09
C VAL A 13 10.98 -2.02 2.62
N HIS A 14 11.30 -1.72 1.36
CA HIS A 14 10.88 -0.46 0.76
C HIS A 14 9.37 -0.48 0.58
N LEU A 15 8.67 0.45 1.23
CA LEU A 15 7.23 0.61 1.09
C LEU A 15 6.79 0.77 -0.37
N ASP A 16 7.62 1.39 -1.21
CA ASP A 16 7.40 1.47 -2.66
C ASP A 16 7.22 0.10 -3.32
N ASP A 17 8.00 -0.90 -2.94
CA ASP A 17 7.87 -2.27 -3.47
C ASP A 17 6.55 -2.90 -3.02
N VAL A 18 6.18 -2.70 -1.74
CA VAL A 18 4.89 -3.18 -1.22
C VAL A 18 3.72 -2.51 -1.95
N MET A 19 3.83 -1.21 -2.22
CA MET A 19 2.81 -0.48 -2.98
C MET A 19 2.74 -0.95 -4.43
N TYR A 20 3.88 -1.29 -5.03
CA TYR A 20 3.93 -1.86 -6.37
C TYR A 20 3.19 -3.20 -6.42
N ASP A 21 3.52 -4.12 -5.52
CA ASP A 21 2.85 -5.42 -5.40
C ASP A 21 1.35 -5.28 -5.12
N ALA A 22 0.97 -4.36 -4.21
CA ALA A 22 -0.43 -4.09 -3.90
C ALA A 22 -1.21 -3.54 -5.12
N LEU A 23 -0.57 -2.67 -5.92
CA LEU A 23 -1.15 -2.15 -7.16
C LEU A 23 -1.31 -3.23 -8.22
N GLU A 24 -0.28 -4.06 -8.43
CA GLU A 24 -0.33 -5.16 -9.39
C GLU A 24 -1.40 -6.19 -8.99
N GLU A 25 -1.45 -6.57 -7.72
CA GLU A 25 -2.46 -7.47 -7.18
C GLU A 25 -3.87 -6.88 -7.35
N ALA A 26 -4.07 -5.59 -7.03
CA ALA A 26 -5.36 -4.94 -7.20
C ALA A 26 -5.81 -4.87 -8.66
N ARG A 27 -4.86 -4.69 -9.59
CA ARG A 27 -5.12 -4.70 -11.04
C ARG A 27 -5.42 -6.09 -11.57
N SER A 28 -4.68 -7.10 -11.09
CA SER A 28 -4.81 -8.49 -11.53
C SER A 28 -6.09 -9.15 -11.01
N SER A 29 -6.36 -9.01 -9.71
CA SER A 29 -7.55 -9.59 -9.07
C SER A 29 -8.82 -8.78 -9.31
N GLY A 30 -8.69 -7.48 -9.60
CA GLY A 30 -9.80 -6.54 -9.63
C GLY A 30 -10.37 -6.22 -8.24
N GLU A 31 -9.79 -6.76 -7.16
CA GLU A 31 -10.17 -6.51 -5.79
C GLU A 31 -9.27 -5.44 -5.13
N PRO A 32 -9.80 -4.61 -4.22
CA PRO A 32 -8.96 -3.67 -3.48
C PRO A 32 -8.02 -4.39 -2.50
N VAL A 33 -6.82 -3.83 -2.34
CA VAL A 33 -5.79 -4.29 -1.40
C VAL A 33 -5.60 -3.22 -0.32
N THR A 34 -5.62 -3.63 0.94
CA THR A 34 -5.37 -2.73 2.08
C THR A 34 -3.92 -2.91 2.54
N VAL A 35 -3.17 -1.81 2.65
CA VAL A 35 -1.81 -1.82 3.18
C VAL A 35 -1.78 -1.03 4.49
N ALA A 36 -1.30 -1.66 5.56
CA ALA A 36 -1.15 -1.06 6.87
C ALA A 36 0.33 -0.88 7.21
N TYR A 37 0.74 0.30 7.66
CA TYR A 37 2.11 0.62 8.07
C TYR A 37 2.11 1.67 9.17
N GLY A 38 2.89 1.46 10.22
CA GLY A 38 3.07 2.47 11.28
C GLY A 38 1.78 2.91 11.97
N GLY A 39 0.73 2.08 11.97
CA GLY A 39 -0.59 2.43 12.49
C GLY A 39 -1.50 3.20 11.53
N ALA A 40 -1.00 3.53 10.32
CA ALA A 40 -1.81 4.05 9.23
C ALA A 40 -2.21 2.95 8.25
N GLU A 41 -3.29 3.18 7.52
CA GLU A 41 -3.80 2.25 6.52
C GLU A 41 -4.18 2.99 5.24
N ILE A 42 -3.91 2.36 4.09
CA ILE A 42 -4.32 2.86 2.78
C ILE A 42 -4.96 1.73 1.97
N VAL A 43 -6.03 2.07 1.26
CA VAL A 43 -6.71 1.13 0.34
C VAL A 43 -6.27 1.43 -1.08
N VAL A 44 -5.52 0.50 -1.65
CA VAL A 44 -5.08 0.49 -3.04
C VAL A 44 -6.18 -0.14 -3.90
N LYS A 45 -6.70 0.62 -4.86
CA LYS A 45 -7.73 0.17 -5.79
C LYS A 45 -7.13 -0.06 -7.18
N ARG A 46 -7.78 -0.89 -7.99
CA ARG A 46 -7.34 -1.16 -9.37
C ARG A 46 -7.20 0.12 -10.22
N ASP A 47 -8.08 1.09 -10.01
CA ASP A 47 -8.16 2.34 -10.78
C ASP A 47 -7.23 3.44 -10.20
N THR A 48 -6.36 3.09 -9.26
CA THR A 48 -5.37 4.02 -8.72
C THR A 48 -4.39 4.39 -9.84
N VAL A 49 -4.47 5.66 -10.25
CA VAL A 49 -3.60 6.29 -11.25
C VAL A 49 -2.31 6.83 -10.64
N ASP A 50 -2.30 7.04 -9.33
CA ASP A 50 -1.11 7.44 -8.58
C ASP A 50 -0.06 6.32 -8.62
N GLY A 51 1.21 6.68 -8.86
CA GLY A 51 2.32 5.74 -8.78
C GLY A 51 2.60 5.28 -7.35
N PRO A 52 3.32 4.16 -7.15
CA PRO A 52 3.58 3.58 -5.83
C PRO A 52 4.17 4.60 -4.85
N SER A 53 5.11 5.45 -5.30
CA SER A 53 5.73 6.46 -4.43
C SER A 53 4.79 7.55 -3.92
N ALA A 54 3.78 7.92 -4.70
CA ALA A 54 2.78 8.88 -4.24
C ALA A 54 1.87 8.26 -3.16
N ILE A 55 1.54 6.97 -3.29
CA ILE A 55 0.76 6.22 -2.31
C ILE A 55 1.60 6.00 -1.04
N THR A 56 2.86 5.60 -1.19
CA THR A 56 3.83 5.48 -0.08
C THR A 56 3.92 6.79 0.70
N ARG A 57 4.08 7.92 0.01
CA ARG A 57 4.16 9.23 0.65
C ARG A 57 2.92 9.55 1.47
N ARG A 58 1.71 9.24 0.97
CA ARG A 58 0.46 9.43 1.71
C ARG A 58 0.36 8.52 2.92
N LEU A 59 0.81 7.27 2.81
CA LEU A 59 0.79 6.33 3.93
C LEU A 59 1.77 6.77 5.03
N LEU A 60 2.95 7.24 4.66
CA LEU A 60 3.93 7.80 5.60
C LEU A 60 3.39 9.06 6.29
N ASP A 61 2.80 9.99 5.52
CA ASP A 61 2.17 11.20 6.06
C ASP A 61 1.05 10.86 7.06
N ALA A 62 0.21 9.87 6.73
CA ALA A 62 -0.83 9.36 7.62
C ALA A 62 -0.27 8.64 8.87
N ALA A 63 0.92 8.03 8.76
CA ALA A 63 1.65 7.43 9.87
C ALA A 63 2.42 8.46 10.72
N GLY A 64 2.48 9.73 10.29
CA GLY A 64 3.21 10.80 10.97
C GLY A 64 4.73 10.73 10.78
N LEU A 65 5.20 10.22 9.65
CA LEU A 65 6.61 10.02 9.30
C LEU A 65 7.11 10.95 8.17
#